data_AF-A0A3D4VAF2-F1
#
_entry.id   AF-A0A3D4VAF2-F1
#
_cell.length_a   1.000
_cell.length_b   1.000
_cell.length_c   1.000
_cell.angle_alpha   90.00
_cell.angle_beta   90.00
_cell.angle_gamma   90.00
#
_symmetry.space_group_name_H-M   'P 1'
#
loop_
_entity.id
_entity.type
_entity.pdbx_description
1 polymer ?
#
loop_
_entity_poly.entity_id
_entity_poly.type
_entity_poly.pdbx_seq_one_letter_code
_entity_poly.pdbx_strand_id
1 'polypeptide(L)'
;MTIPLPNLPPLIFDAPWLLLLALLLPLLVWWLRRQRRDQRTARLARYASLTALTRLVVSQDAEASRRTLRLMLIAALLGLALSGPRWGLARGPMSSRGIDMAIAIDASLSMLAQDERPSRLERVKQEVRRLRAMSPADRVALIAFAGRSYILTPLTGDDGALELFLDNLDPGVVGQAGSSLSRAIRQGSELLLASDGSADRALVLLSDGESFDSAEDIESAASEAGSKGISVVTVGFGTRDGATIPVREGTIVQQKRDDAGNVVVTRYAPELLEQAAKSANGTFIAAEASDKASRIRAALRSLRTARRSIDTREDHVPRFLWFLVPALALLAWDSWRLVRRGGGTSRRPEIANASTVAALAMMVVVPGLLGSCAQSPDPAALFAEGNVPAALRAYRELIARGDTTLVTAYNLGTTLIAVDSLPEASERLEMVRRAADGEVRFRARFNAGLAALIMGRAPGNPEGERRLADARSAYRALLTDRSDYPDGKWNYELALRQTPPQGGGGGGGGGGGNNDQNEQPQPQGQGGLDQKQAEALLNSAAREERDVQGRKQRQSRTPPGGKDW
;
A
#
# COMPACT_ATOMS: atom_id res chain seq x y z
N MET A 1 -25.29 39.85 13.79
CA MET A 1 -26.00 38.81 13.01
C MET A 1 -25.07 38.39 11.87
N THR A 2 -24.07 37.58 12.19
CA THR A 2 -23.04 37.10 11.25
C THR A 2 -23.54 35.80 10.65
N ILE A 3 -23.94 35.85 9.38
CA ILE A 3 -24.35 34.67 8.61
C ILE A 3 -23.08 33.84 8.36
N PRO A 4 -22.95 32.62 8.89
CA PRO A 4 -21.84 31.75 8.52
C PRO A 4 -22.05 31.35 7.05
N LEU A 5 -21.12 31.75 6.18
CA LEU A 5 -21.05 31.23 4.82
C LEU A 5 -20.83 29.71 4.90
N PRO A 6 -21.58 28.90 4.14
CA PRO A 6 -21.38 27.45 4.16
C PRO A 6 -19.99 27.15 3.59
N ASN A 7 -19.26 26.25 4.27
CA ASN A 7 -18.05 25.61 3.75
C ASN A 7 -18.38 24.97 2.40
N LEU A 8 -18.12 25.68 1.30
CA LEU A 8 -18.26 25.11 -0.03
C LEU A 8 -17.18 24.03 -0.19
N PRO A 9 -17.53 22.81 -0.64
CA PRO A 9 -16.54 21.77 -0.87
C PRO A 9 -15.50 22.26 -1.89
N PRO A 10 -14.22 21.88 -1.75
CA PRO A 10 -13.18 22.31 -2.69
C PRO A 10 -13.53 21.86 -4.11
N LEU A 11 -13.42 22.78 -5.06
CA LEU A 11 -13.59 22.50 -6.48
C LEU A 11 -12.27 21.98 -7.03
N ILE A 12 -12.25 20.72 -7.47
CA ILE A 12 -11.07 20.09 -8.05
C ILE A 12 -11.34 19.79 -9.52
N PHE A 13 -10.31 19.85 -10.36
CA PHE A 13 -10.36 19.52 -11.78
C PHE A 13 -9.46 18.32 -12.04
N ASP A 14 -9.97 17.31 -12.78
CA ASP A 14 -9.16 16.15 -13.20
C ASP A 14 -7.96 16.58 -14.06
N ALA A 15 -8.14 17.63 -14.87
CA ALA A 15 -7.11 18.18 -15.73
C ALA A 15 -7.15 19.72 -15.68
N PRO A 16 -6.46 20.35 -14.71
CA PRO A 16 -6.51 21.80 -14.53
C PRO A 16 -5.94 22.56 -15.74
N TRP A 17 -5.00 21.98 -16.48
CA TRP A 17 -4.43 22.57 -17.70
C TRP A 17 -5.47 22.71 -18.83
N LEU A 18 -6.54 21.89 -18.84
CA LEU A 18 -7.64 22.03 -19.79
C LEU A 18 -8.53 23.25 -19.53
N LEU A 19 -8.38 23.94 -18.40
CA LEU A 19 -9.02 25.25 -18.18
C LEU A 19 -8.56 26.29 -19.20
N LEU A 20 -7.32 26.16 -19.71
CA LEU A 20 -6.84 27.00 -20.81
C LEU A 20 -7.68 26.81 -22.07
N LEU A 21 -8.19 25.59 -22.31
CA LEU A 21 -9.07 25.30 -23.44
C LEU A 21 -10.40 26.08 -23.33
N ALA A 22 -10.94 26.22 -22.11
CA ALA A 22 -12.14 27.01 -21.85
C ALA A 22 -11.96 28.51 -22.18
N LEU A 23 -10.73 29.02 -22.16
CA LEU A 23 -10.39 30.39 -22.57
C LEU A 23 -10.04 30.47 -24.06
N LEU A 24 -9.26 29.52 -24.58
CA LEU A 24 -8.75 29.53 -25.95
C LEU A 24 -9.83 29.26 -26.99
N LEU A 25 -10.78 28.34 -26.73
CA LEU A 25 -11.85 28.02 -27.69
C LEU A 25 -12.77 29.23 -27.98
N PRO A 26 -13.25 30.01 -26.99
CA PRO A 26 -13.98 31.25 -27.25
C PRO A 26 -13.19 32.26 -28.09
N LEU A 27 -11.89 32.45 -27.78
CA LEU A 27 -11.03 33.37 -28.53
C LEU A 27 -10.87 32.92 -30.00
N LEU A 28 -10.69 31.62 -30.23
CA LEU A 28 -10.61 31.04 -31.57
C LEU A 28 -11.91 31.26 -32.35
N VAL A 29 -13.07 31.03 -31.73
CA VAL A 29 -14.38 31.29 -32.34
C VAL A 29 -14.52 32.77 -32.70
N TRP A 30 -14.14 33.68 -31.81
CA TRP A 30 -14.17 35.11 -32.08
C TRP A 30 -13.26 35.49 -33.25
N TRP A 31 -12.02 35.01 -33.26
CA TRP A 31 -11.04 35.28 -34.31
C TRP A 31 -11.50 34.78 -35.68
N LEU A 32 -11.95 33.52 -35.78
CA LEU A 32 -12.49 32.95 -37.02
C LEU A 32 -13.71 33.73 -37.53
N ARG A 33 -14.58 34.20 -36.63
CA ARG A 33 -15.76 34.99 -37.04
C ARG A 33 -15.40 36.40 -37.45
N ARG A 34 -14.40 37.03 -36.83
CA ARG A 34 -13.85 38.32 -37.25
C ARG A 34 -13.21 38.21 -38.64
N GLN A 35 -12.34 37.22 -38.87
CA GLN A 35 -11.72 36.99 -40.17
C GLN A 35 -12.76 36.73 -41.27
N ARG A 36 -13.81 35.95 -40.98
CA ARG A 36 -14.91 35.72 -41.94
C ARG A 36 -15.73 36.99 -42.21
N ARG A 37 -15.89 37.88 -41.23
CA ARG A 37 -16.53 39.19 -41.44
C ARG A 37 -15.67 40.08 -42.34
N ASP A 38 -14.38 40.19 -42.02
CA ASP A 38 -13.43 41.02 -42.76
C ASP A 38 -13.28 40.55 -44.23
N GLN A 39 -13.26 39.23 -44.46
CA GLN A 39 -13.27 38.68 -45.81
C GLN A 39 -14.58 38.94 -46.55
N ARG A 40 -15.74 38.92 -45.85
CA ARG A 40 -17.04 39.23 -46.46
C ARG A 40 -17.13 40.70 -46.84
N THR A 41 -16.72 41.60 -45.96
CA THR A 41 -16.70 43.04 -46.23
C THR A 41 -15.72 43.36 -47.37
N ALA A 42 -14.53 42.75 -47.38
CA ALA A 42 -13.56 42.89 -48.46
C ALA A 42 -14.07 42.37 -49.82
N ARG A 43 -14.82 41.26 -49.84
CA ARG A 43 -15.46 40.75 -51.07
C ARG A 43 -16.60 41.66 -51.53
N LEU A 44 -17.44 42.15 -50.61
CA LEU A 44 -18.57 43.02 -50.93
C LEU A 44 -18.12 44.41 -51.41
N ALA A 45 -17.02 44.93 -50.87
CA ALA A 45 -16.40 46.18 -51.30
C ALA A 45 -15.90 46.15 -52.75
N ARG A 46 -15.72 44.97 -53.35
CA ARG A 46 -15.36 44.82 -54.77
C ARG A 46 -16.54 44.97 -55.73
N TYR A 47 -17.79 44.88 -55.24
CA TYR A 47 -18.99 44.81 -56.08
C TYR A 47 -20.02 45.93 -55.85
N ALA A 48 -19.90 46.76 -54.80
CA ALA A 48 -20.87 47.83 -54.52
C ALA A 48 -20.24 49.05 -53.83
N SER A 49 -20.79 50.24 -54.08
CA SER A 49 -20.38 51.51 -53.46
C SER A 49 -20.65 51.53 -51.95
N LEU A 50 -19.67 52.03 -51.19
CA LEU A 50 -19.60 51.99 -49.71
C LEU A 50 -20.85 52.55 -49.00
N THR A 51 -21.60 53.47 -49.63
CA THR A 51 -22.78 54.13 -49.04
C THR A 51 -24.07 53.30 -49.09
N ALA A 52 -24.21 52.34 -50.01
CA ALA A 52 -25.37 51.44 -50.06
C ALA A 52 -25.22 50.23 -49.12
N LEU A 53 -23.98 49.81 -48.85
CA LEU A 53 -23.67 48.67 -47.98
C LEU A 53 -23.91 48.97 -46.49
N THR A 54 -23.65 50.20 -46.04
CA THR A 54 -23.77 50.55 -44.60
C THR A 54 -25.20 50.46 -44.09
N ARG A 55 -26.23 50.73 -44.91
CA ARG A 55 -27.65 50.62 -44.49
C ARG A 55 -28.19 49.18 -44.43
N LEU A 56 -27.64 48.26 -45.23
CA LEU A 56 -28.06 46.85 -45.25
C LEU A 56 -27.26 45.96 -44.29
N VAL A 57 -26.04 46.36 -43.90
CA VAL A 57 -25.15 45.57 -43.02
C VAL A 57 -25.44 45.77 -41.53
N VAL A 58 -25.84 46.98 -41.11
CA VAL A 58 -26.07 47.33 -39.68
C VAL A 58 -27.14 46.46 -39.01
N SER A 59 -28.19 46.05 -39.72
CA SER A 59 -29.25 45.19 -39.17
C SER A 59 -28.83 43.72 -39.02
N GLN A 60 -27.88 43.24 -39.82
CA GLN A 60 -27.34 41.88 -39.73
C GLN A 60 -26.23 41.75 -38.68
N ASP A 61 -25.55 42.84 -38.32
CA ASP A 61 -24.44 42.83 -37.37
C ASP A 61 -24.85 42.50 -35.94
N ALA A 62 -26.00 43.00 -35.49
CA ALA A 62 -26.51 42.73 -34.13
C ALA A 62 -26.78 41.23 -33.90
N GLU A 63 -27.46 40.56 -34.84
CA GLU A 63 -27.76 39.13 -34.71
C GLU A 63 -26.51 38.28 -34.96
N ALA A 64 -25.61 38.70 -35.86
CA ALA A 64 -24.32 38.05 -36.05
C ALA A 64 -23.47 38.12 -34.78
N SER A 65 -23.49 39.26 -34.07
CA SER A 65 -22.79 39.49 -32.81
C SER A 65 -23.35 38.63 -31.67
N ARG A 66 -24.68 38.61 -31.51
CA ARG A 66 -25.37 37.73 -30.55
C ARG A 66 -25.05 36.25 -30.78
N ARG A 67 -24.98 35.82 -32.05
CA ARG A 67 -24.58 34.46 -32.39
C ARG A 67 -23.11 34.18 -32.07
N THR A 68 -22.21 35.15 -32.26
CA THR A 68 -20.79 34.99 -31.89
C THR A 68 -20.66 34.79 -30.38
N LEU A 69 -21.37 35.61 -29.59
CA LEU A 69 -21.39 35.50 -28.14
C LEU A 69 -21.94 34.14 -27.67
N ARG A 70 -23.02 33.64 -28.29
CA ARG A 70 -23.55 32.29 -27.99
C ARG A 70 -22.54 31.18 -28.29
N LEU A 71 -21.86 31.23 -29.44
CA LEU A 71 -20.85 30.22 -29.80
C LEU A 71 -19.63 30.28 -28.88
N MET A 72 -19.23 31.47 -28.44
CA MET A 72 -18.18 31.64 -27.43
C MET A 72 -18.58 31.03 -26.08
N LEU A 73 -19.83 31.23 -25.65
CA LEU A 73 -20.35 30.63 -24.41
C LEU A 73 -20.40 29.11 -24.49
N ILE A 74 -20.85 28.54 -25.62
CA ILE A 74 -20.83 27.09 -25.86
C ILE A 74 -19.40 26.55 -25.78
N ALA A 75 -18.45 27.22 -26.43
CA ALA A 75 -17.03 26.86 -26.41
C ALA A 75 -16.43 26.88 -24.99
N ALA A 76 -16.78 27.89 -24.18
CA ALA A 76 -16.33 27.99 -22.80
C ALA A 76 -16.90 26.85 -21.93
N LEU A 77 -18.20 26.55 -22.06
CA LEU A 77 -18.86 25.48 -21.32
C LEU A 77 -18.32 24.09 -21.70
N LEU A 78 -18.00 23.86 -22.97
CA LEU A 78 -17.35 22.61 -23.41
C LEU A 78 -15.94 22.47 -22.83
N GLY A 79 -15.16 23.55 -22.80
CA GLY A 79 -13.84 23.54 -22.16
C GLY A 79 -13.93 23.25 -20.66
N LEU A 80 -14.90 23.84 -19.97
CA LEU A 80 -15.17 23.56 -18.55
C LEU A 80 -15.68 22.14 -18.30
N ALA A 81 -16.44 21.55 -19.22
CA ALA A 81 -16.84 20.15 -19.12
C ALA A 81 -15.61 19.23 -19.28
N LEU A 82 -14.71 19.54 -20.22
CA LEU A 82 -13.51 18.76 -20.50
C LEU A 82 -12.48 18.80 -19.36
N SER A 83 -12.43 19.89 -18.58
CA SER A 83 -11.50 19.98 -17.44
C SER A 83 -11.89 19.07 -16.27
N GLY A 84 -13.04 18.42 -16.33
CA GLY A 84 -13.49 17.45 -15.34
C GLY A 84 -13.72 18.06 -13.96
N PRO A 85 -14.66 19.02 -13.79
CA PRO A 85 -14.93 19.62 -12.50
C PRO A 85 -15.59 18.60 -11.56
N ARG A 86 -15.03 18.50 -10.35
CA ARG A 86 -15.48 17.60 -9.29
C ARG A 86 -15.76 18.41 -8.04
N TRP A 87 -16.92 18.21 -7.46
CA TRP A 87 -17.25 18.80 -6.16
C TRP A 87 -18.33 18.00 -5.45
N GLY A 88 -18.38 18.17 -4.13
CA GLY A 88 -19.21 17.37 -3.24
C GLY A 88 -18.58 16.01 -2.95
N LEU A 89 -18.83 15.51 -1.74
CA LEU A 89 -18.28 14.27 -1.22
C LEU A 89 -19.29 13.15 -1.47
N ALA A 90 -18.88 12.08 -2.15
CA ALA A 90 -19.61 10.82 -2.14
C ALA A 90 -19.35 10.10 -0.80
N ARG A 91 -19.88 10.64 0.30
CA ARG A 91 -19.88 9.92 1.57
C ARG A 91 -20.96 8.85 1.52
N GLY A 92 -20.63 7.68 0.97
CA GLY A 92 -21.37 6.47 1.27
C GLY A 92 -20.92 5.97 2.64
N PRO A 93 -21.76 6.00 3.70
CA PRO A 93 -21.37 5.42 4.97
C PRO A 93 -21.36 3.90 4.83
N MET A 94 -20.22 3.31 4.45
CA MET A 94 -19.92 1.94 4.84
C MET A 94 -19.56 1.98 6.33
N SER A 95 -20.58 2.10 7.18
CA SER A 95 -20.35 1.99 8.61
C SER A 95 -20.15 0.51 8.95
N SER A 96 -18.90 0.09 9.08
CA SER A 96 -18.60 -1.25 9.57
C SER A 96 -18.65 -1.25 11.10
N ARG A 97 -19.27 -2.28 11.65
CA ARG A 97 -19.36 -2.54 13.10
C ARG A 97 -18.44 -3.70 13.39
N GLY A 98 -17.34 -3.44 14.11
CA GLY A 98 -16.35 -4.45 14.44
C GLY A 98 -15.79 -4.26 15.85
N ILE A 99 -15.16 -5.31 16.36
CA ILE A 99 -14.41 -5.31 17.62
C ILE A 99 -12.91 -5.09 17.37
N ASP A 100 -12.17 -4.83 18.43
CA ASP A 100 -10.70 -4.81 18.38
C ASP A 100 -10.16 -6.10 19.01
N MET A 101 -9.39 -6.85 18.24
CA MET A 101 -8.90 -8.18 18.62
C MET A 101 -7.39 -8.21 18.58
N ALA A 102 -6.75 -8.73 19.64
CA ALA A 102 -5.34 -9.10 19.62
C ALA A 102 -5.24 -10.62 19.56
N ILE A 103 -4.51 -11.14 18.59
CA ILE A 103 -4.25 -12.57 18.42
C ILE A 103 -2.80 -12.81 18.84
N ALA A 104 -2.61 -13.50 19.97
CA ALA A 104 -1.32 -13.93 20.47
C ALA A 104 -1.06 -15.39 20.08
N ILE A 105 -0.07 -15.61 19.22
CA ILE A 105 0.33 -16.91 18.70
C ILE A 105 1.62 -17.35 19.38
N ASP A 106 1.60 -18.56 19.93
CA ASP A 106 2.80 -19.23 20.39
C ASP A 106 3.66 -19.64 19.18
N ALA A 107 4.89 -19.16 19.17
CA ALA A 107 5.91 -19.45 18.16
C ALA A 107 7.18 -19.99 18.84
N SER A 108 7.02 -20.72 19.95
CA SER A 108 8.08 -21.55 20.53
C SER A 108 8.39 -22.77 19.66
N LEU A 109 9.50 -23.45 19.95
CA LEU A 109 9.93 -24.62 19.17
C LEU A 109 8.95 -25.79 19.25
N SER A 110 8.20 -25.94 20.35
CA SER A 110 7.19 -27.00 20.51
C SER A 110 6.08 -26.90 19.45
N MET A 111 5.81 -25.70 18.95
CA MET A 111 4.82 -25.46 17.91
C MET A 111 5.23 -25.98 16.52
N LEU A 112 6.48 -26.44 16.34
CA LEU A 112 6.92 -27.16 15.14
C LEU A 112 6.54 -28.65 15.15
N ALA A 113 6.07 -29.19 16.28
CA ALA A 113 5.62 -30.56 16.37
C ALA A 113 4.50 -30.86 15.35
N GLN A 114 4.48 -32.11 14.85
CA GLN A 114 3.63 -32.55 13.72
C GLN A 114 2.51 -33.50 14.15
N ASP A 115 2.15 -33.51 15.44
CA ASP A 115 0.95 -34.17 15.94
C ASP A 115 -0.35 -33.55 15.40
N GLU A 116 -0.32 -32.25 15.09
CA GLU A 116 -1.27 -31.62 14.19
C GLU A 116 -0.60 -31.30 12.84
N ARG A 117 -1.07 -31.91 11.75
CA ARG A 117 -0.48 -31.69 10.42
C ARG A 117 -0.87 -30.32 9.85
N PRO A 118 0.04 -29.60 9.16
CA PRO A 118 1.46 -29.94 8.90
C PRO A 118 2.38 -29.79 10.11
N SER A 119 2.14 -28.78 10.93
CA SER A 119 2.69 -28.59 12.28
C SER A 119 1.64 -27.83 13.11
N ARG A 120 1.77 -27.81 14.44
CA ARG A 120 0.88 -27.03 15.32
C ARG A 120 0.83 -25.55 14.89
N LEU A 121 1.97 -24.94 14.59
CA LEU A 121 2.06 -23.55 14.14
C LEU A 121 1.34 -23.32 12.80
N GLU A 122 1.54 -24.21 11.82
CA GLU A 122 0.85 -24.10 10.53
C GLU A 122 -0.66 -24.27 10.69
N ARG A 123 -1.08 -25.15 11.61
CA ARG A 123 -2.49 -25.31 11.95
C ARG A 123 -3.08 -24.06 12.62
N VAL A 124 -2.32 -23.42 13.51
CA VAL A 124 -2.68 -22.13 14.11
C VAL A 124 -2.87 -21.06 13.03
N LYS A 125 -1.90 -20.89 12.12
CA LYS A 125 -2.00 -19.92 11.01
C LYS A 125 -3.27 -20.13 10.19
N GLN A 126 -3.60 -21.38 9.88
CA GLN A 126 -4.84 -21.71 9.16
C GLN A 126 -6.10 -21.30 9.94
N GLU A 127 -6.17 -21.59 11.24
CA GLU A 127 -7.32 -21.20 12.06
C GLU A 127 -7.43 -19.66 12.19
N VAL A 128 -6.30 -18.95 12.26
CA VAL A 128 -6.30 -17.48 12.26
C VAL A 128 -6.81 -16.91 10.93
N ARG A 129 -6.36 -17.45 9.78
CA ARG A 129 -6.89 -17.05 8.46
C ARG A 129 -8.40 -17.31 8.36
N ARG A 130 -8.87 -18.46 8.84
CA ARG A 130 -10.30 -18.80 8.88
C ARG A 130 -11.09 -17.84 9.78
N LEU A 131 -10.55 -17.50 10.96
CA LEU A 131 -11.15 -16.53 11.87
C LEU A 131 -11.26 -15.16 11.20
N ARG A 132 -10.18 -14.70 10.56
CA ARG A 132 -10.14 -13.42 9.86
C ARG A 132 -11.15 -13.35 8.71
N ALA A 133 -11.24 -14.39 7.87
CA ALA A 133 -12.22 -14.46 6.79
C ALA A 133 -13.68 -14.38 7.28
N MET A 134 -13.94 -14.84 8.50
CA MET A 134 -15.25 -14.75 9.14
C MET A 134 -15.54 -13.38 9.77
N SER A 135 -14.52 -12.56 10.01
CA SER A 135 -14.56 -11.30 10.76
C SER A 135 -13.88 -10.14 10.00
N PRO A 136 -14.28 -9.83 8.76
CA PRO A 136 -13.62 -8.81 7.93
C PRO A 136 -13.80 -7.38 8.46
N ALA A 137 -14.77 -7.16 9.35
CA ALA A 137 -15.06 -5.87 9.97
C ALA A 137 -14.17 -5.56 11.19
N ASP A 138 -13.52 -6.57 11.76
CA ASP A 138 -12.78 -6.45 13.01
C ASP A 138 -11.35 -5.96 12.74
N ARG A 139 -10.81 -5.13 13.64
CA ARG A 139 -9.37 -4.81 13.62
C ARG A 139 -8.63 -5.90 14.37
N VAL A 140 -7.58 -6.41 13.77
CA VAL A 140 -6.76 -7.48 14.34
C VAL A 140 -5.35 -6.98 14.51
N ALA A 141 -4.80 -7.17 15.71
CA ALA A 141 -3.39 -7.10 15.99
C ALA A 141 -2.84 -8.52 16.08
N LEU A 142 -1.60 -8.71 15.64
CA LEU A 142 -0.91 -10.01 15.72
C LEU A 142 0.28 -9.88 16.66
N ILE A 143 0.36 -10.80 17.60
CA ILE A 143 1.44 -10.92 18.57
C ILE A 143 2.02 -12.32 18.43
N ALA A 144 3.33 -12.43 18.35
CA ALA A 144 4.02 -13.71 18.44
C ALA A 144 4.76 -13.78 19.77
N PHE A 145 4.68 -14.91 20.45
CA PHE A 145 5.37 -15.09 21.72
C PHE A 145 6.05 -16.45 21.84
N ALA A 146 7.09 -16.47 22.65
CA ALA A 146 7.83 -17.64 23.12
C ALA A 146 8.38 -17.22 24.50
N GLY A 147 9.70 -17.20 24.73
CA GLY A 147 10.28 -16.64 25.96
C GLY A 147 10.01 -15.12 26.12
N ARG A 148 9.75 -14.41 25.01
CA ARG A 148 9.31 -13.01 24.96
C ARG A 148 8.07 -12.87 24.08
N SER A 149 7.39 -11.73 24.20
CA SER A 149 6.23 -11.37 23.37
C SER A 149 6.59 -10.20 22.45
N TYR A 150 6.26 -10.31 21.17
CA TYR A 150 6.52 -9.30 20.13
C TYR A 150 5.22 -8.96 19.40
N ILE A 151 4.96 -7.66 19.24
CA ILE A 151 3.87 -7.18 18.38
C ILE A 151 4.38 -7.24 16.93
N LEU A 152 3.78 -8.11 16.12
CA LEU A 152 4.09 -8.22 14.69
C LEU A 152 3.35 -7.14 13.89
N THR A 153 2.07 -6.97 14.17
CA THR A 153 1.28 -5.87 13.62
C THR A 153 0.40 -5.24 14.70
N PRO A 154 0.33 -3.90 14.77
CA PRO A 154 -0.65 -3.22 15.59
C PRO A 154 -2.08 -3.48 15.07
N LEU A 155 -3.10 -2.96 15.77
CA LEU A 155 -4.49 -3.12 15.37
C LEU A 155 -4.73 -2.57 13.95
N THR A 156 -4.98 -3.46 13.00
CA THR A 156 -5.22 -3.11 11.60
C THR A 156 -6.44 -3.82 11.02
N GLY A 157 -7.08 -3.16 10.06
CA GLY A 157 -8.11 -3.77 9.20
C GLY A 157 -7.54 -4.31 7.88
N ASP A 158 -6.24 -4.20 7.64
CA ASP A 158 -5.57 -4.61 6.40
C ASP A 158 -5.29 -6.12 6.40
N ASP A 159 -6.00 -6.84 5.51
CA ASP A 159 -5.83 -8.28 5.31
C ASP A 159 -4.43 -8.63 4.78
N GLY A 160 -3.89 -7.83 3.87
CA GLY A 160 -2.59 -8.09 3.25
C GLY A 160 -1.43 -7.97 4.23
N ALA A 161 -1.52 -6.99 5.15
CA ALA A 161 -0.55 -6.87 6.24
C ALA A 161 -0.58 -8.09 7.17
N LEU A 162 -1.78 -8.56 7.55
CA LEU A 162 -1.94 -9.75 8.39
C LEU A 162 -1.41 -11.02 7.70
N GLU A 163 -1.72 -11.21 6.42
CA GLU A 163 -1.21 -12.34 5.64
C GLU A 163 0.32 -12.34 5.55
N LEU A 164 0.94 -11.19 5.26
CA LEU A 164 2.39 -11.05 5.20
C LEU A 164 3.07 -11.49 6.50
N PHE A 165 2.56 -11.07 7.66
CA PHE A 165 3.13 -11.45 8.95
C PHE A 165 2.86 -12.91 9.32
N LEU A 166 1.68 -13.45 8.99
CA LEU A 166 1.37 -14.86 9.23
C LEU A 166 2.23 -15.80 8.36
N ASP A 167 2.48 -15.43 7.11
CA ASP A 167 3.30 -16.23 6.19
C ASP A 167 4.75 -16.33 6.66
N ASN A 168 5.28 -15.21 7.18
CA ASN A 168 6.66 -15.13 7.67
C ASN A 168 6.82 -15.50 9.15
N LEU A 169 5.75 -15.87 9.85
CA LEU A 169 5.83 -16.26 11.25
C LEU A 169 6.52 -17.63 11.39
N ASP A 170 7.70 -17.61 11.99
CA ASP A 170 8.53 -18.78 12.27
C ASP A 170 9.15 -18.64 13.68
N PRO A 171 9.41 -19.75 14.41
CA PRO A 171 10.05 -19.67 15.72
C PRO A 171 11.39 -18.95 15.74
N GLY A 172 12.12 -18.92 14.62
CA GLY A 172 13.35 -18.15 14.47
C GLY A 172 13.17 -16.64 14.61
N VAL A 173 11.95 -16.12 14.42
CA VAL A 173 11.63 -14.67 14.53
C VAL A 173 11.61 -14.21 15.99
N VAL A 174 11.21 -15.07 16.93
CA VAL A 174 11.02 -14.70 18.34
C VAL A 174 12.34 -14.68 19.13
N GLY A 175 13.41 -15.28 18.59
CA GLY A 175 14.82 -15.08 19.00
C GLY A 175 15.20 -15.57 20.41
N GLN A 176 14.25 -15.80 21.31
CA GLN A 176 14.45 -16.32 22.65
C GLN A 176 13.61 -17.57 22.87
N ALA A 177 14.30 -18.68 23.17
CA ALA A 177 13.67 -19.93 23.59
C ALA A 177 12.85 -19.73 24.87
N GLY A 178 11.82 -20.55 25.02
CA GLY A 178 10.87 -20.47 26.13
C GLY A 178 9.42 -20.30 25.67
N SER A 179 8.50 -20.22 26.61
CA SER A 179 7.10 -19.82 26.40
C SER A 179 6.55 -19.10 27.64
N SER A 180 6.05 -17.89 27.45
CA SER A 180 5.53 -17.01 28.51
C SER A 180 4.14 -16.47 28.16
N LEU A 181 3.11 -17.17 28.65
CA LEU A 181 1.70 -16.83 28.44
C LEU A 181 1.34 -15.50 29.14
N SER A 182 1.87 -15.27 30.35
CA SER A 182 1.61 -14.05 31.13
C SER A 182 2.08 -12.80 30.41
N ARG A 183 3.26 -12.84 29.76
CA ARG A 183 3.79 -11.71 28.96
C ARG A 183 2.96 -11.47 27.72
N ALA A 184 2.52 -12.52 27.03
CA ALA A 184 1.64 -12.41 25.88
C ALA A 184 0.30 -11.75 26.27
N ILE A 185 -0.27 -12.15 27.41
CA ILE A 185 -1.51 -11.58 27.95
C ILE A 185 -1.34 -10.10 28.30
N ARG A 186 -0.28 -9.73 29.01
CA ARG A 186 0.01 -8.32 29.35
C ARG A 186 0.19 -7.48 28.10
N GLN A 187 1.04 -7.93 27.17
CA GLN A 187 1.33 -7.19 25.94
C GLN A 187 0.09 -7.01 25.07
N GLY A 188 -0.73 -8.06 24.91
CA GLY A 188 -1.98 -8.00 24.17
C GLY A 188 -3.00 -7.07 24.84
N SER A 189 -3.07 -7.10 26.16
CA SER A 189 -3.95 -6.21 26.92
C SER A 189 -3.55 -4.75 26.77
N GLU A 190 -2.26 -4.43 26.92
CA GLU A 190 -1.73 -3.08 26.72
C GLU A 190 -2.00 -2.56 25.31
N LEU A 191 -1.77 -3.39 24.28
CA LEU A 191 -2.02 -3.01 22.89
C LEU A 191 -3.51 -2.71 22.62
N LEU A 192 -4.42 -3.50 23.20
CA LEU A 192 -5.86 -3.28 23.09
C LEU A 192 -6.31 -2.00 23.82
N LEU A 193 -5.73 -1.74 24.99
CA LEU A 193 -6.05 -0.55 25.81
C LEU A 193 -5.50 0.75 25.21
N ALA A 194 -4.39 0.68 24.49
CA ALA A 194 -3.81 1.81 23.76
C ALA A 194 -4.69 2.27 22.58
N SER A 195 -5.73 1.50 22.21
CA SER A 195 -6.67 1.93 21.18
C SER A 195 -7.77 2.84 21.74
N ASP A 196 -7.92 4.01 21.11
CA ASP A 196 -8.92 5.04 21.46
C ASP A 196 -10.38 4.66 21.10
N GLY A 197 -10.66 3.37 20.91
CA GLY A 197 -11.95 2.86 20.45
C GLY A 197 -12.93 2.57 21.59
N SER A 198 -14.21 2.90 21.38
CA SER A 198 -15.35 2.47 22.21
C SER A 198 -15.83 1.04 21.89
N ALA A 199 -15.05 0.30 21.09
CA ALA A 199 -15.35 -1.08 20.72
C ALA A 199 -14.93 -2.03 21.84
N ASP A 200 -15.69 -3.10 22.02
CA ASP A 200 -15.29 -4.16 22.93
C ASP A 200 -14.00 -4.84 22.42
N ARG A 201 -13.21 -5.31 23.38
CA ARG A 201 -11.84 -5.77 23.18
C ARG A 201 -11.75 -7.27 23.42
N ALA A 202 -11.03 -7.98 22.56
CA ALA A 202 -10.82 -9.41 22.67
C ALA A 202 -9.34 -9.77 22.58
N LEU A 203 -8.87 -10.64 23.46
CA LEU A 203 -7.55 -11.25 23.38
C LEU A 203 -7.73 -12.74 23.08
N VAL A 204 -7.18 -13.21 21.95
CA VAL A 204 -7.21 -14.62 21.57
C VAL A 204 -5.79 -15.18 21.67
N LEU A 205 -5.58 -16.15 22.55
CA LEU A 205 -4.30 -16.80 22.81
C LEU A 205 -4.30 -18.21 22.19
N LEU A 206 -3.32 -18.53 21.35
CA LEU A 206 -3.19 -19.82 20.66
C LEU A 206 -1.85 -20.45 21.03
N SER A 207 -1.86 -21.59 21.73
CA SER A 207 -0.67 -22.25 22.28
C SER A 207 -0.93 -23.73 22.55
N ASP A 208 0.13 -24.51 22.74
CA ASP A 208 0.07 -25.86 23.31
C ASP A 208 0.03 -25.87 24.84
N GLY A 209 0.12 -24.69 25.47
CA GLY A 209 -0.04 -24.50 26.91
C GLY A 209 1.20 -24.85 27.73
N GLU A 210 2.29 -25.30 27.10
CA GLU A 210 3.58 -25.43 27.78
C GLU A 210 4.13 -24.03 28.05
N SER A 211 4.33 -23.67 29.33
CA SER A 211 4.86 -22.36 29.72
C SER A 211 5.79 -22.48 30.93
N PHE A 212 6.74 -21.55 31.03
CA PHE A 212 7.67 -21.42 32.18
C PHE A 212 7.17 -20.44 33.24
N ASP A 213 6.04 -19.79 32.99
CA ASP A 213 5.45 -18.87 33.95
C ASP A 213 4.86 -19.64 35.13
N SER A 214 4.82 -18.99 36.30
CA SER A 214 4.05 -19.53 37.41
C SER A 214 2.55 -19.42 37.11
N ALA A 215 1.75 -20.34 37.67
CA ALA A 215 0.29 -20.28 37.59
C ALA A 215 -0.26 -18.94 38.13
N GLU A 216 0.38 -18.40 39.16
CA GLU A 216 0.04 -17.12 39.80
C GLU A 216 0.25 -15.93 38.86
N ASP A 217 1.33 -15.92 38.08
CA ASP A 217 1.61 -14.85 37.11
C ASP A 217 0.60 -14.82 35.97
N ILE A 218 0.20 -16.00 35.48
CA ILE A 218 -0.82 -16.15 34.44
C ILE A 218 -2.19 -15.72 34.96
N GLU A 219 -2.56 -16.16 36.15
CA GLU A 219 -3.83 -15.78 36.81
C GLU A 219 -3.90 -14.27 37.03
N SER A 220 -2.82 -13.67 37.54
CA SER A 220 -2.70 -12.21 37.73
C SER A 220 -2.88 -11.45 36.42
N ALA A 221 -2.14 -11.83 35.37
CA ALA A 221 -2.23 -11.18 34.06
C ALA A 221 -3.62 -11.32 33.42
N ALA A 222 -4.22 -12.50 33.52
CA ALA A 222 -5.54 -12.79 32.96
C ALA A 222 -6.68 -12.08 33.71
N SER A 223 -6.63 -12.07 35.05
CA SER A 223 -7.58 -11.36 35.90
C SER A 223 -7.51 -9.85 35.66
N GLU A 224 -6.30 -9.30 35.51
CA GLU A 224 -6.10 -7.90 35.15
C GLU A 224 -6.74 -7.58 33.78
N ALA A 225 -6.54 -8.42 32.76
CA ALA A 225 -7.15 -8.26 31.45
C ALA A 225 -8.69 -8.27 31.52
N GLY A 226 -9.27 -9.26 32.24
CA GLY A 226 -10.71 -9.37 32.43
C GLY A 226 -11.31 -8.17 33.17
N SER A 227 -10.64 -7.68 34.22
CA SER A 227 -11.08 -6.50 34.98
C SER A 227 -11.15 -5.22 34.15
N LYS A 228 -10.34 -5.14 33.08
CA LYS A 228 -10.29 -4.03 32.13
C LYS A 228 -11.28 -4.20 30.96
N GLY A 229 -12.18 -5.19 31.04
CA GLY A 229 -13.22 -5.45 30.04
C GLY A 229 -12.70 -6.11 28.77
N ILE A 230 -11.55 -6.80 28.83
CA ILE A 230 -10.99 -7.56 27.71
C ILE A 230 -11.48 -9.01 27.81
N SER A 231 -12.19 -9.48 26.80
CA SER A 231 -12.61 -10.88 26.72
C SER A 231 -11.44 -11.75 26.28
N VAL A 232 -10.95 -12.62 27.17
CA VAL A 232 -9.84 -13.53 26.88
C VAL A 232 -10.37 -14.86 26.36
N VAL A 233 -9.84 -15.34 25.24
CA VAL A 233 -10.15 -16.64 24.65
C VAL A 233 -8.84 -17.39 24.48
N THR A 234 -8.72 -18.57 25.09
CA THR A 234 -7.52 -19.40 24.98
C THR A 234 -7.83 -20.64 24.15
N VAL A 235 -6.93 -21.00 23.24
CA VAL A 235 -7.11 -22.07 22.27
C VAL A 235 -5.90 -23.00 22.30
N GLY A 236 -6.16 -24.27 22.63
CA GLY A 236 -5.15 -25.32 22.69
C GLY A 236 -4.81 -25.91 21.33
N PHE A 237 -3.55 -26.33 21.17
CA PHE A 237 -3.05 -27.11 20.03
C PHE A 237 -2.13 -28.24 20.50
N GLY A 238 -2.11 -29.35 19.76
CA GLY A 238 -1.30 -30.52 20.03
C GLY A 238 -2.05 -31.66 20.73
N THR A 239 -1.31 -32.70 21.10
CA THR A 239 -1.84 -33.90 21.75
C THR A 239 -1.16 -34.18 23.09
N ARG A 240 -1.89 -34.87 23.98
CA ARG A 240 -1.37 -35.29 25.30
C ARG A 240 -0.35 -36.42 25.20
N ASP A 241 -0.44 -37.25 24.15
CA ASP A 241 0.53 -38.32 23.88
C ASP A 241 1.93 -37.76 23.58
N GLY A 242 1.96 -36.53 23.05
CA GLY A 242 3.17 -35.79 22.76
C GLY A 242 3.80 -36.16 21.41
N ALA A 243 4.68 -35.28 20.95
CA ALA A 243 5.39 -35.46 19.69
C ALA A 243 6.81 -34.90 19.73
N THR A 244 7.67 -35.43 18.86
CA THR A 244 9.03 -34.92 18.68
C THR A 244 9.01 -33.65 17.85
N ILE A 245 9.96 -32.75 18.13
CA ILE A 245 10.07 -31.46 17.43
C ILE A 245 11.08 -31.59 16.27
N PRO A 246 10.67 -31.40 15.01
CA PRO A 246 11.60 -31.33 13.89
C PRO A 246 12.27 -29.95 13.84
N VAL A 247 13.60 -29.93 13.81
CA VAL A 247 14.42 -28.72 13.65
C VAL A 247 15.22 -28.84 12.35
N ARG A 248 15.22 -27.78 11.55
CA ARG A 248 15.91 -27.74 10.27
C ARG A 248 17.27 -27.06 10.42
N GLU A 249 18.34 -27.81 10.19
CA GLU A 249 19.70 -27.30 10.12
C GLU A 249 20.21 -27.43 8.69
N GLY A 250 20.12 -26.32 7.94
CA GLY A 250 20.43 -26.32 6.50
C GLY A 250 19.46 -27.20 5.71
N THR A 251 20.00 -28.22 5.03
CA THR A 251 19.20 -29.19 4.25
C THR A 251 18.71 -30.38 5.08
N ILE A 252 19.19 -30.55 6.32
CA ILE A 252 18.91 -31.73 7.14
C ILE A 252 17.81 -31.39 8.15
N VAL A 253 16.80 -32.24 8.25
CA VAL A 253 15.79 -32.18 9.33
C VAL A 253 16.20 -33.18 10.41
N GLN A 254 16.47 -32.68 11.61
CA GLN A 254 16.79 -33.50 12.77
C GLN A 254 15.74 -33.29 13.87
N GLN A 255 15.66 -34.23 14.81
CA GLN A 255 14.83 -34.04 15.99
C GLN A 255 15.57 -33.16 16.99
N LYS A 256 14.86 -32.22 17.63
CA LYS A 256 15.39 -31.45 18.75
C LYS A 256 15.87 -32.39 19.85
N ARG A 257 17.07 -32.13 20.35
CA ARG A 257 17.66 -32.83 21.49
C ARG A 257 17.91 -31.84 22.64
N ASP A 258 17.84 -32.35 23.87
CA ASP A 258 18.25 -31.63 25.08
C ASP A 258 19.78 -31.64 25.24
N ASP A 259 20.29 -30.93 26.25
CA ASP A 259 21.74 -30.87 26.56
C ASP A 259 22.34 -32.23 26.90
N ALA A 260 21.51 -33.20 27.31
CA ALA A 260 21.92 -34.57 27.59
C ALA A 260 21.87 -35.47 26.34
N GLY A 261 21.47 -34.94 25.18
CA GLY A 261 21.39 -35.65 23.90
C GLY A 261 20.11 -36.46 23.70
N ASN A 262 19.13 -36.41 24.63
CA ASN A 262 17.85 -37.09 24.50
C ASN A 262 16.92 -36.33 23.58
N VAL A 263 16.07 -37.05 22.85
CA VAL A 263 15.05 -36.44 21.98
C VAL A 263 13.99 -35.74 22.83
N VAL A 264 13.69 -34.48 22.51
CA VAL A 264 12.66 -33.70 23.20
C VAL A 264 11.28 -34.11 22.69
N VAL A 265 10.37 -34.39 23.62
CA VAL A 265 8.95 -34.67 23.36
C VAL A 265 8.11 -33.61 24.04
N THR A 266 7.43 -32.78 23.24
CA THR A 266 6.48 -31.76 23.72
C THR A 266 5.07 -32.35 23.84
N ARG A 267 4.31 -31.92 24.84
CA ARG A 267 2.92 -32.37 25.08
C ARG A 267 1.99 -31.18 25.20
N TYR A 268 0.74 -31.38 24.80
CA TYR A 268 -0.31 -30.41 25.09
C TYR A 268 -0.62 -30.37 26.60
N ALA A 269 -0.51 -29.19 27.21
CA ALA A 269 -0.73 -28.93 28.63
C ALA A 269 -1.88 -27.91 28.83
N PRO A 270 -3.14 -28.36 28.93
CA PRO A 270 -4.31 -27.47 28.96
C PRO A 270 -4.45 -26.66 30.24
N GLU A 271 -3.82 -27.07 31.35
CA GLU A 271 -4.11 -26.58 32.69
C GLU A 271 -3.91 -25.06 32.82
N LEU A 272 -2.79 -24.54 32.30
CA LEU A 272 -2.46 -23.12 32.35
C LEU A 272 -3.35 -22.28 31.43
N LEU A 273 -3.73 -22.81 30.26
CA LEU A 273 -4.65 -22.14 29.34
C LEU A 273 -6.06 -22.07 29.93
N GLU A 274 -6.52 -23.15 30.55
CA GLU A 274 -7.82 -23.20 31.21
C GLU A 274 -7.86 -22.24 32.41
N GLN A 275 -6.78 -22.19 33.20
CA GLN A 275 -6.67 -21.24 34.31
C GLN A 275 -6.68 -19.78 33.82
N ALA A 276 -5.95 -19.45 32.75
CA ALA A 276 -5.96 -18.12 32.16
C ALA A 276 -7.37 -17.70 31.72
N ALA A 277 -8.08 -18.58 31.00
CA ALA A 277 -9.46 -18.29 30.58
C ALA A 277 -10.40 -18.12 31.77
N LYS A 278 -10.34 -19.00 32.78
CA LYS A 278 -11.19 -18.89 33.99
C LYS A 278 -10.95 -17.59 34.75
N SER A 279 -9.68 -17.21 34.93
CA SER A 279 -9.28 -16.01 35.68
C SER A 279 -9.76 -14.72 35.03
N ALA A 280 -9.85 -14.70 33.69
CA ALA A 280 -10.37 -13.58 32.92
C ALA A 280 -11.90 -13.60 32.73
N ASN A 281 -12.62 -14.60 33.28
CA ASN A 281 -14.01 -14.92 32.94
C ASN A 281 -14.24 -15.08 31.42
N GLY A 282 -13.25 -15.68 30.77
CA GLY A 282 -13.13 -15.88 29.33
C GLY A 282 -13.57 -17.28 28.88
N THR A 283 -13.16 -17.66 27.66
CA THR A 283 -13.52 -18.97 27.06
C THR A 283 -12.28 -19.79 26.78
N PHE A 284 -12.28 -21.06 27.22
CA PHE A 284 -11.27 -22.05 26.87
C PHE A 284 -11.77 -22.98 25.75
N ILE A 285 -10.94 -23.19 24.74
CA ILE A 285 -11.18 -24.10 23.62
C ILE A 285 -10.04 -25.13 23.60
N ALA A 286 -10.37 -26.38 23.88
CA ALA A 286 -9.41 -27.48 23.93
C ALA A 286 -8.82 -27.83 22.55
N ALA A 287 -7.65 -28.48 22.53
CA ALA A 287 -6.98 -28.91 21.30
C ALA A 287 -7.79 -29.92 20.49
N GLU A 288 -8.60 -30.76 21.14
CA GLU A 288 -9.46 -31.75 20.49
C GLU A 288 -10.69 -31.12 19.81
N ALA A 289 -10.97 -29.84 20.09
CA ALA A 289 -12.13 -29.17 19.54
C ALA A 289 -12.03 -29.04 18.02
N SER A 290 -13.06 -29.51 17.32
CA SER A 290 -13.26 -29.25 15.91
C SER A 290 -13.70 -27.80 15.68
N ASP A 291 -13.30 -27.26 14.53
CA ASP A 291 -13.70 -25.93 14.05
C ASP A 291 -13.44 -24.79 15.05
N LYS A 292 -12.18 -24.65 15.45
CA LYS A 292 -11.72 -23.69 16.47
C LYS A 292 -12.07 -22.25 16.09
N ALA A 293 -11.84 -21.85 14.83
CA ALA A 293 -12.17 -20.50 14.36
C ALA A 293 -13.65 -20.12 14.57
N SER A 294 -14.59 -21.04 14.30
CA SER A 294 -16.01 -20.78 14.52
C SER A 294 -16.36 -20.68 16.01
N ARG A 295 -15.69 -21.46 16.86
CA ARG A 295 -15.87 -21.41 18.31
C ARG A 295 -15.32 -20.13 18.91
N ILE A 296 -14.14 -19.66 18.46
CA ILE A 296 -13.60 -18.36 18.82
C ILE A 296 -14.61 -17.27 18.44
N ARG A 297 -15.08 -17.27 17.19
CA ARG A 297 -16.10 -16.31 16.76
C ARG A 297 -17.36 -16.36 17.62
N ALA A 298 -17.84 -17.56 17.98
CA ALA A 298 -19.01 -17.72 18.83
C ALA A 298 -18.80 -17.13 20.23
N ALA A 299 -17.61 -17.33 20.83
CA ALA A 299 -17.25 -16.75 22.11
C ALA A 299 -17.24 -15.20 22.07
N LEU A 300 -16.88 -14.62 20.92
CA LEU A 300 -16.80 -13.17 20.73
C LEU A 300 -18.13 -12.51 20.33
N ARG A 301 -19.20 -13.27 20.08
CA ARG A 301 -20.51 -12.70 19.65
C ARG A 301 -21.18 -11.84 20.71
N SER A 302 -20.89 -12.05 21.99
CA SER A 302 -21.46 -11.27 23.09
C SER A 302 -20.86 -9.86 23.18
N LEU A 303 -19.78 -9.59 22.44
CA LEU A 303 -19.10 -8.30 22.46
C LEU A 303 -19.83 -7.25 21.62
N ARG A 304 -19.99 -6.06 22.18
CA ARG A 304 -20.58 -4.88 21.56
C ARG A 304 -19.66 -4.34 20.47
N THR A 305 -20.22 -4.21 19.28
CA THR A 305 -19.53 -3.61 18.12
C THR A 305 -19.73 -2.10 18.09
N ALA A 306 -18.64 -1.34 18.01
CA ALA A 306 -18.73 0.11 17.79
C ALA A 306 -19.03 0.41 16.32
N ARG A 307 -19.96 1.34 16.04
CA ARG A 307 -20.15 1.89 14.67
C ARG A 307 -18.93 2.70 14.30
N ARG A 308 -18.27 2.36 13.19
CA ARG A 308 -17.14 3.13 12.66
C ARG A 308 -17.41 3.56 11.24
N SER A 309 -17.13 4.82 10.94
CA SER A 309 -16.93 5.28 9.57
C SER A 309 -15.58 4.76 9.12
N ILE A 310 -15.56 3.82 8.18
CA ILE A 310 -14.34 3.55 7.41
C ILE A 310 -14.05 4.86 6.66
N ASP A 311 -12.87 5.43 6.88
CA ASP A 311 -12.41 6.62 6.17
C ASP A 311 -12.12 6.21 4.73
N THR A 312 -13.21 6.06 3.98
CA THR A 312 -13.16 5.74 2.57
C THR A 312 -12.67 7.02 1.92
N ARG A 313 -11.56 6.91 1.19
CA ARG A 313 -10.96 8.00 0.40
C ARG A 313 -12.05 8.95 -0.12
N GLU A 314 -11.94 10.23 0.22
CA GLU A 314 -12.92 11.25 -0.15
C GLU A 314 -12.99 11.37 -1.68
N ASP A 315 -13.83 10.55 -2.31
CA ASP A 315 -14.03 10.63 -3.74
C ASP A 315 -14.99 11.77 -4.06
N HIS A 316 -14.44 12.80 -4.70
CA HIS A 316 -15.23 13.91 -5.21
C HIS A 316 -16.05 13.46 -6.42
N VAL A 317 -17.35 13.74 -6.38
CA VAL A 317 -18.27 13.34 -7.45
C VAL A 317 -17.97 14.14 -8.72
N PRO A 318 -17.78 13.50 -9.89
CA PRO A 318 -17.63 14.19 -11.15
C PRO A 318 -18.93 14.92 -11.53
N ARG A 319 -18.83 16.22 -11.81
CA ARG A 319 -19.97 17.11 -12.09
C ARG A 319 -19.86 17.85 -13.42
N PHE A 320 -19.02 17.35 -14.33
CA PHE A 320 -18.86 17.87 -15.70
C PHE A 320 -20.19 17.95 -16.47
N LEU A 321 -21.17 17.09 -16.15
CA LEU A 321 -22.52 17.09 -16.75
C LEU A 321 -23.24 18.44 -16.60
N TRP A 322 -23.01 19.18 -15.50
CA TRP A 322 -23.61 20.49 -15.28
C TRP A 322 -23.15 21.55 -16.30
N PHE A 323 -22.00 21.36 -16.95
CA PHE A 323 -21.50 22.24 -18.01
C PHE A 323 -21.77 21.67 -19.40
N LEU A 324 -21.71 20.35 -19.54
CA LEU A 324 -21.93 19.67 -20.82
C LEU A 324 -23.38 19.81 -21.32
N VAL A 325 -24.37 19.58 -20.45
CA VAL A 325 -25.79 19.61 -20.83
C VAL A 325 -26.22 21.00 -21.33
N PRO A 326 -25.92 22.12 -20.64
CA PRO A 326 -26.22 23.46 -21.15
C PRO A 326 -25.49 23.78 -22.46
N ALA A 327 -24.25 23.31 -22.64
CA ALA A 327 -23.52 23.52 -23.88
C ALA A 327 -24.21 22.85 -25.08
N LEU A 328 -24.62 21.60 -24.93
CA LEU A 328 -25.35 20.85 -25.95
C LEU A 328 -26.73 21.46 -26.23
N ALA A 329 -27.44 21.89 -25.19
CA ALA A 329 -28.75 22.55 -25.34
C ALA A 329 -28.65 23.87 -26.12
N LEU A 330 -27.66 24.71 -25.81
CA LEU A 330 -27.41 25.96 -26.54
C LEU A 330 -27.00 25.72 -27.99
N LEU A 331 -26.22 24.67 -28.25
CA LEU A 331 -25.81 24.29 -29.60
C LEU A 331 -27.00 23.81 -30.44
N ALA A 332 -27.87 22.98 -29.86
CA ALA A 332 -29.12 22.55 -30.50
C ALA A 332 -30.07 23.72 -30.76
N TRP A 333 -30.14 24.68 -29.85
CA TRP A 333 -30.93 25.90 -30.04
C TRP A 333 -30.39 26.77 -31.19
N ASP A 334 -29.07 26.97 -31.29
CA ASP A 334 -28.48 27.75 -32.39
C ASP A 334 -28.69 27.05 -33.74
N SER A 335 -28.54 25.72 -33.80
CA SER A 335 -28.79 24.92 -35.01
C SER A 335 -30.25 24.97 -35.46
N TRP A 336 -31.19 24.87 -34.54
CA TRP A 336 -32.63 24.99 -34.83
C TRP A 336 -33.01 26.38 -35.35
N ARG A 337 -32.46 27.46 -34.77
CA ARG A 337 -32.68 28.83 -35.26
C ARG A 337 -32.14 29.05 -36.67
N LEU A 338 -31.06 28.37 -37.04
CA LEU A 338 -30.49 28.43 -38.40
C LEU A 338 -31.42 27.80 -39.42
N VAL A 339 -31.98 26.63 -39.11
CA VAL A 339 -32.92 25.93 -39.97
C VAL A 339 -34.20 26.76 -40.16
N ARG A 340 -34.75 27.36 -39.09
CA ARG A 340 -35.94 28.21 -39.18
C ARG A 340 -35.74 29.51 -39.98
N ARG A 341 -34.53 30.08 -39.96
CA ARG A 341 -34.22 31.31 -40.73
C ARG A 341 -33.93 31.05 -42.21
N GLY A 342 -33.71 29.79 -42.61
CA GLY A 342 -33.47 29.38 -43.99
C GLY A 342 -34.75 29.20 -44.84
N GLY A 343 -35.93 29.56 -44.33
CA GLY A 343 -37.21 29.45 -45.04
C GLY A 343 -37.40 30.54 -46.10
N GLY A 344 -36.57 30.55 -47.14
CA GLY A 344 -36.66 31.54 -48.21
C GLY A 344 -35.55 31.43 -49.24
N THR A 345 -35.49 30.31 -49.96
CA THR A 345 -35.16 30.17 -51.40
C THR A 345 -34.77 28.73 -51.68
N SER A 346 -35.58 28.08 -52.50
CA SER A 346 -35.39 26.76 -53.06
C SER A 346 -34.05 26.66 -53.81
N ARG A 347 -33.12 25.84 -53.28
CA ARG A 347 -32.26 24.92 -54.04
C ARG A 347 -31.50 23.95 -53.11
N ARG A 348 -31.84 22.67 -53.29
CA ARG A 348 -31.21 21.40 -52.85
C ARG A 348 -31.41 20.93 -51.40
N PRO A 349 -32.01 19.74 -51.18
CA PRO A 349 -32.22 19.14 -49.86
C PRO A 349 -31.01 18.26 -49.49
N GLU A 350 -30.00 18.84 -48.83
CA GLU A 350 -29.02 18.04 -48.06
C GLU A 350 -28.94 18.47 -46.60
N ILE A 351 -29.44 19.67 -46.26
CA ILE A 351 -29.29 20.28 -44.93
C ILE A 351 -30.49 19.98 -44.02
N ALA A 352 -31.59 19.43 -44.55
CA ALA A 352 -32.73 18.94 -43.75
C ALA A 352 -32.32 17.79 -42.80
N ASN A 353 -31.22 17.09 -43.12
CA ASN A 353 -30.67 16.02 -42.30
C ASN A 353 -29.85 16.55 -41.11
N ALA A 354 -29.39 17.80 -41.08
CA ALA A 354 -28.51 18.28 -40.01
C ALA A 354 -29.24 18.47 -38.67
N SER A 355 -30.51 18.88 -38.69
CA SER A 355 -31.31 19.04 -37.47
C SER A 355 -31.84 17.72 -36.92
N THR A 356 -32.19 16.78 -37.79
CA THR A 356 -32.55 15.41 -37.39
C THR A 356 -31.34 14.62 -36.95
N VAL A 357 -30.17 14.77 -37.59
CA VAL A 357 -28.89 14.17 -37.15
C VAL A 357 -28.40 14.79 -35.83
N ALA A 358 -28.59 16.09 -35.58
CA ALA A 358 -28.23 16.69 -34.28
C ALA A 358 -29.15 16.22 -33.14
N ALA A 359 -30.45 16.04 -33.41
CA ALA A 359 -31.39 15.48 -32.43
C ALA A 359 -31.16 13.98 -32.19
N LEU A 360 -30.89 13.21 -33.25
CA LEU A 360 -30.54 11.79 -33.18
C LEU A 360 -29.17 11.59 -32.52
N ALA A 361 -28.20 12.46 -32.78
CA ALA A 361 -26.92 12.48 -32.08
C ALA A 361 -27.13 12.81 -30.60
N MET A 362 -28.04 13.72 -30.23
CA MET A 362 -28.36 13.95 -28.81
C MET A 362 -29.01 12.72 -28.15
N MET A 363 -29.84 11.96 -28.90
CA MET A 363 -30.51 10.76 -28.41
C MET A 363 -29.60 9.52 -28.35
N VAL A 364 -28.52 9.48 -29.15
CA VAL A 364 -27.52 8.39 -29.18
C VAL A 364 -26.31 8.69 -28.28
N VAL A 365 -25.89 9.97 -28.20
CA VAL A 365 -24.72 10.40 -27.42
C VAL A 365 -25.03 10.48 -25.92
N VAL A 366 -26.26 10.83 -25.52
CA VAL A 366 -26.62 10.92 -24.09
C VAL A 366 -26.61 9.55 -23.38
N PRO A 367 -27.17 8.45 -23.94
CA PRO A 367 -27.03 7.12 -23.34
C PRO A 367 -25.60 6.57 -23.44
N GLY A 368 -24.88 6.87 -24.54
CA GLY A 368 -23.48 6.46 -24.71
C GLY A 368 -22.51 7.15 -23.74
N LEU A 369 -22.77 8.41 -23.38
CA LEU A 369 -21.98 9.12 -22.36
C LEU A 369 -22.33 8.71 -20.92
N LEU A 370 -23.55 8.20 -20.67
CA LEU A 370 -23.88 7.56 -19.39
C LEU A 370 -23.21 6.19 -19.26
N GLY A 371 -22.97 5.48 -20.38
CA GLY A 371 -22.28 4.18 -20.41
C GLY A 371 -20.75 4.24 -20.51
N SER A 372 -20.18 5.28 -21.14
CA SER A 372 -18.73 5.42 -21.35
C SER A 372 -18.01 6.29 -20.30
N CYS A 373 -18.68 6.71 -19.23
CA CYS A 373 -18.02 7.11 -17.99
C CYS A 373 -17.62 5.90 -17.13
N ALA A 374 -17.36 4.74 -17.74
CA ALA A 374 -16.45 3.78 -17.15
C ALA A 374 -15.05 4.41 -17.21
N GLN A 375 -14.77 5.29 -16.24
CA GLN A 375 -13.43 5.75 -15.93
C GLN A 375 -12.59 4.47 -15.84
N SER A 376 -11.62 4.31 -16.74
CA SER A 376 -10.74 3.15 -16.70
C SER A 376 -10.22 3.04 -15.27
N PRO A 377 -10.45 1.90 -14.59
CA PRO A 377 -10.29 1.81 -13.15
C PRO A 377 -8.90 2.30 -12.76
N ASP A 378 -8.84 3.10 -11.68
CA ASP A 378 -7.59 3.69 -11.21
C ASP A 378 -6.53 2.59 -11.08
N PRO A 379 -5.39 2.67 -11.79
CA PRO A 379 -4.35 1.66 -11.72
C PRO A 379 -3.89 1.36 -10.29
N ALA A 380 -3.93 2.37 -9.41
CA ALA A 380 -3.60 2.20 -8.00
C ALA A 380 -4.67 1.39 -7.25
N ALA A 381 -5.95 1.59 -7.57
CA ALA A 381 -7.05 0.80 -7.00
C ALA A 381 -6.98 -0.66 -7.47
N LEU A 382 -6.71 -0.89 -8.76
CA LEU A 382 -6.51 -2.25 -9.29
C LEU A 382 -5.35 -2.99 -8.60
N PHE A 383 -4.28 -2.27 -8.28
CA PHE A 383 -3.15 -2.84 -7.54
C PHE A 383 -3.55 -3.16 -6.09
N ALA A 384 -4.30 -2.28 -5.42
CA ALA A 384 -4.79 -2.48 -4.06
C ALA A 384 -5.82 -3.63 -3.96
N GLU A 385 -6.63 -3.86 -5.00
CA GLU A 385 -7.55 -4.99 -5.11
C GLU A 385 -6.85 -6.33 -5.41
N GLY A 386 -5.51 -6.34 -5.54
CA GLY A 386 -4.72 -7.53 -5.86
C GLY A 386 -4.73 -7.92 -7.34
N ASN A 387 -5.38 -7.14 -8.20
CA ASN A 387 -5.40 -7.38 -9.65
C ASN A 387 -4.17 -6.77 -10.34
N VAL A 388 -3.00 -7.29 -9.98
CA VAL A 388 -1.69 -6.81 -10.47
C VAL A 388 -1.58 -6.82 -12.01
N PRO A 389 -2.05 -7.85 -12.75
CA PRO A 389 -1.97 -7.86 -14.22
C PRO A 389 -2.83 -6.77 -14.88
N ALA A 390 -3.98 -6.42 -14.29
CA ALA A 390 -4.79 -5.29 -14.77
C ALA A 390 -4.12 -3.96 -14.44
N ALA A 391 -3.58 -3.79 -13.23
CA ALA A 391 -2.84 -2.60 -12.82
C ALA A 391 -1.63 -2.34 -13.72
N LEU A 392 -0.84 -3.37 -14.05
CA LEU A 392 0.32 -3.26 -14.94
C LEU A 392 -0.07 -2.75 -16.33
N ARG A 393 -1.13 -3.31 -16.92
CA ARG A 393 -1.64 -2.84 -18.22
C ARG A 393 -2.12 -1.40 -18.15
N ALA A 394 -2.83 -1.05 -17.09
CA ALA A 394 -3.36 0.29 -16.89
C ALA A 394 -2.22 1.31 -16.71
N TYR A 395 -1.17 1.00 -15.93
CA TYR A 395 0.01 1.87 -15.80
C TYR A 395 0.79 2.02 -17.11
N ARG A 396 0.98 0.94 -17.88
CA ARG A 396 1.62 1.02 -19.21
C ARG A 396 0.82 1.88 -20.17
N GLU A 397 -0.50 1.73 -20.18
CA GLU A 397 -1.39 2.54 -21.01
C GLU A 397 -1.36 4.01 -20.59
N LEU A 398 -1.28 4.29 -19.29
CA LEU A 398 -1.22 5.64 -18.75
C LEU A 398 0.06 6.37 -19.18
N ILE A 399 1.21 5.67 -19.17
CA ILE A 399 2.47 6.19 -19.73
C ILE A 399 2.37 6.33 -21.25
N ALA A 400 1.77 5.37 -21.96
CA ALA A 400 1.59 5.44 -23.42
C ALA A 400 0.71 6.62 -23.84
N ARG A 401 -0.26 7.02 -23.00
CA ARG A 401 -1.09 8.22 -23.18
C ARG A 401 -0.37 9.53 -22.86
N GLY A 402 0.91 9.46 -22.46
CA GLY A 402 1.78 10.62 -22.26
C GLY A 402 1.95 11.07 -20.81
N ASP A 403 1.52 10.29 -19.81
CA ASP A 403 1.86 10.60 -18.42
C ASP A 403 3.36 10.34 -18.16
N THR A 404 4.07 11.42 -17.82
CA THR A 404 5.49 11.42 -17.49
C THR A 404 5.76 11.62 -16.01
N THR A 405 4.74 11.55 -15.15
CA THR A 405 4.92 11.74 -13.72
C THR A 405 5.79 10.65 -13.09
N LEU A 406 6.71 11.09 -12.22
CA LEU A 406 7.63 10.18 -11.52
C LEU A 406 6.90 9.23 -10.56
N VAL A 407 5.71 9.63 -10.06
CA VAL A 407 4.85 8.78 -9.23
C VAL A 407 4.25 7.64 -10.05
N THR A 408 3.77 7.90 -11.26
CA THR A 408 3.29 6.85 -12.16
C THR A 408 4.42 5.90 -12.56
N ALA A 409 5.62 6.43 -12.86
CA ALA A 409 6.79 5.61 -13.15
C ALA A 409 7.23 4.75 -11.94
N TYR A 410 7.16 5.30 -10.73
CA TYR A 410 7.42 4.57 -9.48
C TYR A 410 6.40 3.45 -9.26
N ASN A 411 5.12 3.76 -9.41
CA ASN A 411 4.04 2.79 -9.22
C ASN A 411 4.14 1.68 -10.26
N LEU A 412 4.42 2.01 -11.53
CA LEU A 412 4.72 1.00 -12.56
C LEU A 412 5.90 0.12 -12.14
N GLY A 413 7.02 0.71 -11.71
CA GLY A 413 8.19 -0.03 -11.22
C GLY A 413 7.84 -0.98 -10.07
N THR A 414 6.97 -0.55 -9.15
CA THR A 414 6.47 -1.36 -8.04
C THR A 414 5.57 -2.50 -8.52
N THR A 415 4.67 -2.23 -9.48
CA THR A 415 3.83 -3.27 -10.08
C THR A 415 4.66 -4.30 -10.85
N LEU A 416 5.77 -3.89 -11.46
CA LEU A 416 6.70 -4.78 -12.17
C LEU A 416 7.42 -5.74 -11.21
N ILE A 417 7.75 -5.31 -9.98
CA ILE A 417 8.25 -6.22 -8.94
C ILE A 417 7.18 -7.28 -8.61
N ALA A 418 5.93 -6.87 -8.46
CA ALA A 418 4.84 -7.76 -8.08
C ALA A 418 4.51 -8.83 -9.15
N VAL A 419 4.81 -8.57 -10.43
CA VAL A 419 4.70 -9.57 -11.52
C VAL A 419 6.01 -10.30 -11.82
N ASP A 420 7.02 -10.18 -10.95
CA ASP A 420 8.35 -10.77 -11.09
C ASP A 420 9.14 -10.32 -12.35
N SER A 421 8.80 -9.15 -12.89
CA SER A 421 9.52 -8.52 -14.01
C SER A 421 10.67 -7.64 -13.48
N LEU A 422 11.62 -8.27 -12.79
CA LEU A 422 12.65 -7.59 -12.00
C LEU A 422 13.62 -6.70 -12.82
N PRO A 423 14.07 -7.09 -14.03
CA PRO A 423 14.96 -6.24 -14.83
C PRO A 423 14.28 -4.93 -15.27
N GLU A 424 13.02 -5.02 -15.74
CA GLU A 424 12.22 -3.84 -16.14
C GLU A 424 11.90 -2.96 -14.93
N ALA A 425 11.55 -3.59 -13.79
CA ALA A 425 11.33 -2.88 -12.53
C ALA A 425 12.57 -2.09 -12.10
N SER A 426 13.75 -2.74 -12.14
CA SER A 426 15.01 -2.13 -11.74
C SER A 426 15.37 -0.92 -12.59
N GLU A 427 15.19 -0.99 -13.90
CA GLU A 427 15.45 0.14 -14.80
C GLU A 427 14.51 1.32 -14.52
N ARG A 428 13.20 1.03 -14.38
CA ARG A 428 12.19 2.05 -14.09
C ARG A 428 12.42 2.72 -12.74
N LEU A 429 12.71 1.95 -11.69
CA LEU A 429 12.94 2.48 -10.35
C LEU A 429 14.25 3.24 -10.25
N GLU A 430 15.29 2.83 -10.99
CA GLU A 430 16.56 3.54 -11.06
C GLU A 430 16.41 4.90 -11.75
N MET A 431 15.61 4.97 -12.82
CA MET A 431 15.23 6.22 -13.47
C MET A 431 14.52 7.15 -12.48
N VAL A 432 13.53 6.65 -11.74
CA VAL A 432 12.80 7.44 -10.72
C VAL A 432 13.74 7.89 -9.61
N ARG A 433 14.61 7.00 -9.12
CA ARG A 433 15.56 7.29 -8.04
C ARG A 433 16.49 8.46 -8.39
N ARG A 434 16.90 8.56 -9.66
CA ARG A 434 17.78 9.63 -10.16
C ARG A 434 17.02 10.94 -10.40
N ALA A 435 15.78 10.87 -10.86
CA ALA A 435 15.00 12.04 -11.27
C ALA A 435 14.13 12.63 -10.15
N ALA A 436 13.74 11.86 -9.14
CA ALA A 436 12.83 12.28 -8.08
C ALA A 436 13.55 12.92 -6.88
N ASP A 437 12.78 13.68 -6.10
CA ASP A 437 13.18 14.24 -4.81
C ASP A 437 12.26 13.75 -3.67
N GLY A 438 12.71 13.96 -2.43
CA GLY A 438 11.93 13.67 -1.22
C GLY A 438 11.45 12.22 -1.10
N GLU A 439 10.17 12.05 -0.77
CA GLU A 439 9.56 10.75 -0.47
C GLU A 439 9.55 9.78 -1.66
N VAL A 440 9.32 10.28 -2.88
CA VAL A 440 9.28 9.42 -4.09
C VAL A 440 10.66 8.81 -4.35
N ARG A 441 11.74 9.58 -4.17
CA ARG A 441 13.11 9.07 -4.27
C ARG A 441 13.41 8.06 -3.17
N PHE A 442 13.00 8.35 -1.93
CA PHE A 442 13.18 7.43 -0.80
C PHE A 442 12.52 6.07 -1.08
N ARG A 443 11.26 6.07 -1.50
CA ARG A 443 10.52 4.85 -1.85
C ARG A 443 11.08 4.14 -3.08
N ALA A 444 11.53 4.88 -4.09
CA ALA A 444 12.19 4.31 -5.26
C ALA A 444 13.52 3.62 -4.90
N ARG A 445 14.33 4.19 -3.98
CA ARG A 445 15.55 3.54 -3.45
C ARG A 445 15.23 2.21 -2.79
N PHE A 446 14.18 2.18 -1.97
CA PHE A 446 13.75 0.95 -1.29
C PHE A 446 13.39 -0.13 -2.31
N ASN A 447 12.47 0.17 -3.22
CA ASN A 447 11.99 -0.81 -4.22
C ASN A 447 13.09 -1.21 -5.22
N ALA A 448 13.98 -0.29 -5.60
CA ALA A 448 15.14 -0.63 -6.45
C ALA A 448 16.10 -1.59 -5.72
N GLY A 449 16.36 -1.34 -4.43
CA GLY A 449 17.13 -2.24 -3.58
C GLY A 449 16.47 -3.61 -3.42
N LEU A 450 15.14 -3.65 -3.34
CA LEU A 450 14.37 -4.90 -3.27
C LEU A 450 14.47 -5.70 -4.57
N ALA A 451 14.26 -5.06 -5.72
CA ALA A 451 14.42 -5.71 -7.02
C ALA A 451 15.83 -6.29 -7.21
N ALA A 452 16.87 -5.51 -6.85
CA ALA A 452 18.27 -5.95 -6.86
C ALA A 452 18.53 -7.12 -5.91
N LEU A 453 17.94 -7.10 -4.71
CA LEU A 453 18.06 -8.18 -3.73
C LEU A 453 17.43 -9.49 -4.25
N ILE A 454 16.23 -9.43 -4.84
CA ILE A 454 15.56 -10.61 -5.40
C ILE A 454 16.41 -11.18 -6.56
N MET A 455 16.87 -10.33 -7.48
CA MET A 455 17.75 -10.77 -8.58
C MET A 455 19.07 -11.36 -8.08
N GLY A 456 19.66 -10.77 -7.04
CA GLY A 456 20.90 -11.24 -6.42
C GLY A 456 20.78 -12.62 -5.76
N ARG A 457 19.57 -12.94 -5.29
CA ARG A 457 19.23 -14.21 -4.65
C ARG A 457 18.84 -15.32 -5.62
N ALA A 458 18.55 -14.97 -6.87
CA ALA A 458 18.11 -15.94 -7.85
C ALA A 458 19.23 -16.96 -8.12
N PRO A 459 18.98 -18.27 -7.92
CA PRO A 459 20.00 -19.29 -8.10
C PRO A 459 20.44 -19.35 -9.57
N GLY A 460 21.75 -19.36 -9.81
CA GLY A 460 22.30 -19.41 -11.17
C GLY A 460 22.31 -18.07 -11.92
N ASN A 461 22.00 -16.95 -11.26
CA ASN A 461 22.16 -15.63 -11.88
C ASN A 461 23.67 -15.24 -11.95
N PRO A 462 24.26 -15.09 -13.15
CA PRO A 462 25.67 -14.71 -13.30
C PRO A 462 25.97 -13.31 -12.77
N GLU A 463 24.96 -12.43 -12.67
CA GLU A 463 25.10 -11.10 -12.07
C GLU A 463 24.74 -11.08 -10.57
N GLY A 464 24.50 -12.24 -9.94
CA GLY A 464 23.96 -12.32 -8.59
C GLY A 464 24.73 -11.48 -7.56
N GLU A 465 26.05 -11.59 -7.54
CA GLU A 465 26.92 -10.83 -6.62
C GLU A 465 26.87 -9.32 -6.88
N ARG A 466 26.87 -8.91 -8.16
CA ARG A 466 26.72 -7.51 -8.55
C ARG A 466 25.37 -6.96 -8.09
N ARG A 467 24.28 -7.71 -8.28
CA ARG A 467 22.94 -7.31 -7.84
C ARG A 467 22.82 -7.23 -6.31
N LEU A 468 23.48 -8.12 -5.56
CA LEU A 468 23.61 -8.01 -4.11
C LEU A 468 24.43 -6.77 -3.69
N ALA A 469 25.46 -6.38 -4.46
CA ALA A 469 26.18 -5.13 -4.24
C ALA A 469 25.29 -3.90 -4.48
N ASP A 470 24.51 -3.90 -5.58
CA ASP A 470 23.55 -2.83 -5.89
C ASP A 470 22.52 -2.68 -4.77
N ALA A 471 21.95 -3.79 -4.28
CA ALA A 471 21.00 -3.80 -3.16
C ALA A 471 21.62 -3.19 -1.89
N ARG A 472 22.84 -3.59 -1.53
CA ARG A 472 23.56 -3.02 -0.37
C ARG A 472 23.78 -1.52 -0.52
N SER A 473 24.15 -1.05 -1.72
CA SER A 473 24.35 0.38 -1.98
C SER A 473 23.05 1.17 -1.82
N ALA A 474 21.94 0.64 -2.32
CA ALA A 474 20.63 1.27 -2.27
C ALA A 474 20.12 1.38 -0.83
N TYR A 475 20.20 0.29 -0.06
CA TYR A 475 19.77 0.31 1.34
C TYR A 475 20.72 1.11 2.25
N ARG A 476 22.03 1.10 2.00
CA ARG A 476 22.96 1.99 2.71
C ARG A 476 22.59 3.45 2.50
N ALA A 477 22.36 3.85 1.25
CA ALA A 477 21.95 5.22 0.93
C ALA A 477 20.59 5.56 1.54
N LEU A 478 19.65 4.61 1.58
CA LEU A 478 18.35 4.76 2.23
C LEU A 478 18.48 4.99 3.74
N LEU A 479 19.34 4.21 4.41
CA LEU A 479 19.57 4.29 5.86
C LEU A 479 20.41 5.51 6.28
N THR A 480 21.15 6.12 5.34
CA THR A 480 21.78 7.42 5.56
C THR A 480 20.75 8.55 5.59
N ASP A 481 19.67 8.43 4.82
CA ASP A 481 18.57 9.40 4.77
C ASP A 481 17.64 9.25 5.99
N ARG A 482 17.24 8.01 6.32
CA ARG A 482 16.44 7.65 7.50
C ARG A 482 17.01 6.43 8.19
N SER A 483 17.74 6.63 9.28
CA SER A 483 18.41 5.56 10.04
C SER A 483 17.44 4.67 10.83
N ASP A 484 16.21 5.14 11.05
CA ASP A 484 15.13 4.50 11.81
C ASP A 484 14.12 3.74 10.93
N TYR A 485 14.55 3.24 9.75
CA TYR A 485 13.69 2.48 8.85
C TYR A 485 13.93 0.96 8.94
N PRO A 486 13.12 0.20 9.71
CA PRO A 486 13.41 -1.20 10.06
C PRO A 486 13.45 -2.12 8.84
N ASP A 487 12.55 -1.95 7.87
CA ASP A 487 12.51 -2.78 6.65
C ASP A 487 13.78 -2.60 5.80
N GLY A 488 14.28 -1.36 5.73
CA GLY A 488 15.52 -1.05 5.03
C GLY A 488 16.73 -1.68 5.71
N LYS A 489 16.74 -1.68 7.06
CA LYS A 489 17.79 -2.32 7.85
C LYS A 489 17.77 -3.84 7.68
N TRP A 490 16.59 -4.45 7.74
CA TRP A 490 16.42 -5.88 7.52
C TRP A 490 16.90 -6.30 6.13
N ASN A 491 16.47 -5.60 5.08
CA ASN A 491 16.89 -5.92 3.72
C ASN A 491 18.38 -5.66 3.47
N TYR A 492 18.97 -4.67 4.14
CA TYR A 492 20.41 -4.44 4.14
C TYR A 492 21.18 -5.61 4.77
N GLU A 493 20.76 -6.06 5.95
CA GLU A 493 21.36 -7.22 6.63
C GLU A 493 21.19 -8.50 5.82
N LEU A 494 20.04 -8.69 5.18
CA LEU A 494 19.79 -9.83 4.32
C LEU A 494 20.73 -9.87 3.11
N ALA A 495 20.97 -8.71 2.47
CA ALA A 495 21.93 -8.58 1.38
C ALA A 495 23.39 -8.85 1.83
N LEU A 496 23.73 -8.55 3.09
CA LEU A 496 25.04 -8.85 3.66
C LEU A 496 25.24 -10.35 3.92
N ARG A 497 24.25 -11.04 4.49
CA ARG A 497 24.34 -12.46 4.86
C ARG A 497 24.50 -13.41 3.67
N GLN A 498 24.04 -13.00 2.49
CA GLN A 498 24.05 -13.81 1.28
C GLN A 498 25.31 -13.63 0.43
N THR A 499 26.20 -12.74 0.83
CA THR A 499 27.53 -12.67 0.23
C THR A 499 28.39 -13.75 0.91
N PRO A 500 29.00 -14.68 0.18
CA PRO A 500 29.98 -15.59 0.79
C PRO A 500 31.07 -14.75 1.46
N PRO A 501 31.63 -15.19 2.61
CA PRO A 501 32.72 -14.47 3.24
C PRO A 501 33.82 -14.28 2.20
N GLN A 502 34.23 -13.01 2.00
CA GLN A 502 35.42 -12.71 1.22
C GLN A 502 36.54 -13.59 1.77
N GLY A 503 36.92 -14.59 1.00
CA GLY A 503 38.05 -15.44 1.32
C GLY A 503 39.25 -14.53 1.48
N GLY A 504 39.82 -14.52 2.68
CA GLY A 504 41.18 -14.07 2.89
C GLY A 504 42.10 -15.01 2.11
N GLY A 505 42.30 -14.69 0.83
CA GLY A 505 43.27 -15.33 -0.05
C GLY A 505 44.48 -14.41 -0.18
N GLY A 506 45.55 -14.76 0.53
CA GLY A 506 46.83 -14.09 0.40
C GLY A 506 47.48 -14.31 -0.97
N GLY A 507 48.35 -13.37 -1.32
CA GLY A 507 49.60 -13.58 -2.06
C GLY A 507 49.55 -14.37 -3.36
N GLY A 508 49.53 -13.66 -4.48
CA GLY A 508 49.91 -14.17 -5.79
C GLY A 508 50.34 -13.02 -6.69
N GLY A 509 51.62 -12.67 -6.66
CA GLY A 509 52.20 -11.69 -7.58
C GLY A 509 52.28 -12.25 -9.00
N GLY A 510 52.14 -11.37 -9.98
CA GLY A 510 52.55 -11.63 -11.36
C GLY A 510 51.69 -10.95 -12.41
N GLY A 511 52.32 -10.07 -13.20
CA GLY A 511 51.84 -9.71 -14.53
C GLY A 511 51.41 -8.26 -14.69
N GLY A 512 52.39 -7.37 -14.87
CA GLY A 512 52.15 -6.00 -15.34
C GLY A 512 51.58 -5.96 -16.76
N GLY A 513 50.76 -4.96 -17.01
CA GLY A 513 50.23 -4.61 -18.33
C GLY A 513 49.57 -3.25 -18.27
N ASN A 514 50.28 -2.24 -18.79
CA ASN A 514 49.86 -0.85 -18.93
C ASN A 514 48.46 -0.70 -19.55
N ASN A 515 47.70 0.28 -19.08
CA ASN A 515 47.31 1.39 -19.96
C ASN A 515 46.85 2.61 -19.16
N ASP A 516 47.47 3.73 -19.52
CA ASP A 516 47.17 5.09 -19.12
C ASP A 516 45.73 5.50 -19.41
N GLN A 517 45.14 6.35 -18.56
CA GLN A 517 44.92 7.77 -18.88
C GLN A 517 44.15 8.51 -17.77
N ASN A 518 44.77 9.61 -17.33
CA ASN A 518 44.24 10.90 -16.84
C ASN A 518 42.85 10.99 -16.22
N GLU A 519 42.79 11.55 -15.00
CA GLU A 519 42.31 12.93 -14.79
C GLU A 519 42.76 13.50 -13.42
N GLN A 520 43.00 14.83 -13.42
CA GLN A 520 43.64 15.64 -12.38
C GLN A 520 42.68 16.09 -11.24
N PRO A 521 43.22 16.58 -10.10
CA PRO A 521 42.54 16.65 -8.81
C PRO A 521 42.01 18.05 -8.43
N GLN A 522 41.07 18.12 -7.47
CA GLN A 522 40.92 19.15 -6.40
C GLN A 522 39.55 19.07 -5.68
N PRO A 523 39.35 19.67 -4.49
CA PRO A 523 40.26 19.90 -3.36
C PRO A 523 39.69 19.38 -2.02
N GLN A 524 40.58 19.21 -1.03
CA GLN A 524 40.24 18.84 0.36
C GLN A 524 39.51 19.97 1.10
N GLY A 525 38.38 19.66 1.71
CA GLY A 525 37.78 20.41 2.81
C GLY A 525 37.98 19.66 4.13
N GLN A 526 38.66 20.30 5.08
CA GLN A 526 38.92 19.80 6.44
C GLN A 526 37.64 19.75 7.28
N GLY A 527 37.49 18.68 8.07
CA GLY A 527 36.53 18.62 9.17
C GLY A 527 35.79 17.29 9.37
N GLY A 528 36.44 16.14 9.15
CA GLY A 528 35.89 14.82 9.45
C GLY A 528 36.98 13.93 10.04
N LEU A 529 36.62 13.04 10.98
CA LEU A 529 37.55 12.05 11.51
C LEU A 529 38.28 11.36 10.34
N ASP A 530 39.61 11.34 10.41
CA ASP A 530 40.45 10.69 9.40
C ASP A 530 40.01 9.22 9.25
N GLN A 531 39.99 8.70 8.03
CA GLN A 531 39.42 7.38 7.71
C GLN A 531 40.04 6.27 8.56
N LYS A 532 41.34 6.41 8.88
CA LYS A 532 42.06 5.51 9.80
C LYS A 532 41.65 5.66 11.26
N GLN A 533 41.30 6.86 11.69
CA GLN A 533 40.78 7.11 13.04
C GLN A 533 39.35 6.60 13.19
N ALA A 534 38.52 6.72 12.16
CA ALA A 534 37.18 6.12 12.12
C ALA A 534 37.25 4.59 12.13
N GLU A 535 38.14 3.98 11.36
CA GLU A 535 38.39 2.53 11.40
C GLU A 535 38.95 2.08 12.76
N ALA A 536 39.83 2.86 13.39
CA ALA A 536 40.32 2.56 14.73
C ALA A 536 39.20 2.59 15.78
N LEU A 537 38.29 3.57 15.70
CA LEU A 537 37.13 3.68 16.59
C LEU A 537 36.10 2.57 16.36
N LEU A 538 35.86 2.19 15.11
CA LEU A 538 34.97 1.07 14.77
C LEU A 538 35.57 -0.26 15.22
N ASN A 539 36.88 -0.44 15.07
CA ASN A 539 37.57 -1.63 15.56
C ASN A 539 37.63 -1.69 17.09
N SER A 540 37.74 -0.55 17.78
CA SER A 540 37.67 -0.52 19.25
C SER A 540 36.25 -0.82 19.74
N ALA A 541 35.23 -0.24 19.10
CA ALA A 541 33.83 -0.51 19.43
C ALA A 541 33.45 -1.98 19.18
N ALA A 542 33.93 -2.58 18.09
CA ALA A 542 33.71 -4.00 17.79
C ALA A 542 34.41 -4.95 18.79
N ARG A 543 35.55 -4.53 19.37
CA ARG A 543 36.21 -5.28 20.45
C ARG A 543 35.45 -5.15 21.76
N GLU A 544 34.95 -3.96 22.06
CA GLU A 544 34.12 -3.71 23.25
C GLU A 544 32.81 -4.50 23.20
N GLU A 545 32.15 -4.58 22.04
CA GLU A 545 30.97 -5.43 21.85
C GLU A 545 31.29 -6.91 22.04
N ARG A 546 32.43 -7.40 21.53
CA ARG A 546 32.85 -8.79 21.74
C ARG A 546 33.14 -9.08 23.21
N ASP A 547 33.75 -8.15 23.94
CA ASP A 547 34.02 -8.30 25.36
C ASP A 547 32.72 -8.24 26.19
N VAL A 548 31.77 -7.38 25.81
CA VAL A 548 30.43 -7.32 26.43
C VAL A 548 29.63 -8.59 26.13
N GLN A 549 29.70 -9.13 24.91
CA GLN A 549 29.09 -10.41 24.55
C GLN A 549 29.76 -11.58 25.29
N GLY A 550 31.09 -11.57 25.43
CA GLY A 550 31.83 -12.56 26.20
C GLY A 550 31.49 -12.51 27.70
N ARG A 551 31.29 -11.31 28.26
CA ARG A 551 30.79 -11.12 29.64
C ARG A 551 29.34 -11.58 29.79
N LYS A 552 28.47 -11.32 28.80
CA LYS A 552 27.09 -11.84 28.77
C LYS A 552 27.05 -13.37 28.70
N GLN A 553 27.94 -14.00 27.93
CA GLN A 553 28.09 -15.47 27.90
C GLN A 553 28.61 -16.06 29.21
N ARG A 554 29.44 -15.31 29.95
CA ARG A 554 29.91 -15.72 31.28
C ARG A 554 28.87 -15.49 32.38
N GLN A 555 28.02 -14.47 32.24
CA GLN A 555 26.91 -14.18 33.16
C GLN A 555 25.65 -15.00 32.87
N SER A 556 25.47 -15.54 31.65
CA SER A 556 24.39 -16.47 31.30
C SER A 556 24.64 -17.91 31.80
N ARG A 557 25.58 -18.11 32.73
CA ARG A 557 25.70 -19.36 33.49
C ARG A 557 24.68 -19.32 34.65
N THR A 558 23.48 -19.82 34.37
CA THR A 558 22.41 -20.07 35.34
C THR A 558 22.81 -21.24 36.27
N PRO A 559 22.33 -21.31 37.53
CA PRO A 559 22.73 -22.31 38.52
C PRO A 559 22.43 -23.76 38.05
N PRO A 560 23.14 -24.77 38.58
CA PRO A 560 22.96 -26.16 38.15
C PRO A 560 21.56 -26.65 38.55
N GLY A 561 20.69 -26.92 37.57
CA GLY A 561 19.40 -27.61 37.81
C GLY A 561 18.23 -27.27 36.86
N GLY A 562 18.32 -26.23 36.03
CA GLY A 562 17.25 -25.92 35.06
C GLY A 562 17.49 -26.61 33.71
N LYS A 563 16.47 -27.29 33.16
CA LYS A 563 16.49 -27.82 31.78
C LYS A 563 16.27 -26.67 30.79
N ASP A 564 17.23 -26.46 29.90
CA ASP A 564 17.15 -25.55 28.74
C ASP A 564 16.39 -26.25 27.60
N TRP A 565 15.28 -25.67 27.11
CA TRP A 565 14.61 -26.09 25.88
C TRP A 565 14.12 -24.90 25.05
#